data_AF-A0A656JIU4-F1
#
_entry.id   AF-A0A656JIU4-F1
#
_cell.length_a   1.000
_cell.length_b   1.000
_cell.length_c   1.000
_cell.angle_alpha   90.00
_cell.angle_beta   90.00
_cell.angle_gamma   90.00
#
_symmetry.space_group_name_H-M   'P 1'
#
loop_
_entity.id
_entity.type
_entity.pdbx_description
1 polymer ?
#
loop_
_entity_poly.entity_id
_entity_poly.type
_entity_poly.pdbx_seq_one_letter_code
_entity_poly.pdbx_strand_id
1 'polypeptide(L)'
;MEREPQSAYSRLKAAGLLAALDGRVAEANLYRFCQLLEQALPNHPLLGSSAHPADDPVRFRPDPGMGFPAGELKAIETDEDYPERPATVRTRLLGLYGVD
;
A
#
# COMPACT_ATOMS: atom_id res chain seq x y z
N MET A 1 -27.66 -5.23 -1.77
CA MET A 1 -26.84 -6.46 -1.67
C MET A 1 -25.81 -6.17 -0.60
N GLU A 2 -26.06 -6.63 0.62
CA GLU A 2 -25.12 -6.44 1.73
C GLU A 2 -23.83 -7.21 1.44
N ARG A 3 -22.68 -6.56 1.61
CA ARG A 3 -21.38 -7.09 1.20
C ARG A 3 -20.70 -7.72 2.41
N GLU A 4 -20.23 -8.94 2.22
CA GLU A 4 -19.47 -9.68 3.22
C GLU A 4 -18.26 -8.87 3.70
N PRO A 5 -18.05 -8.74 5.01
CA PRO A 5 -16.89 -8.06 5.56
C PRO A 5 -15.61 -8.75 5.08
N GLN A 6 -14.60 -7.96 4.73
CA GLN A 6 -13.28 -8.46 4.33
C GLN A 6 -12.77 -9.47 5.37
N SER A 7 -12.38 -10.67 4.92
CA SER A 7 -11.91 -11.75 5.78
C SER A 7 -10.66 -11.33 6.56
N ALA A 8 -10.63 -11.65 7.86
CA ALA A 8 -9.46 -11.45 8.73
C ALA A 8 -8.19 -12.11 8.17
N TYR A 9 -8.34 -13.22 7.43
CA TYR A 9 -7.23 -13.96 6.84
C TYR A 9 -6.53 -13.20 5.70
N SER A 10 -7.30 -12.46 4.89
CA SER A 10 -6.73 -11.60 3.84
C SER A 10 -5.89 -10.48 4.45
N ARG A 11 -6.37 -9.85 5.54
CA ARG A 11 -5.61 -8.82 6.25
C ARG A 11 -4.30 -9.36 6.84
N LEU A 12 -4.32 -10.56 7.39
CA LEU A 12 -3.12 -11.21 7.93
C LEU A 12 -2.05 -11.46 6.85
N LYS A 13 -2.45 -11.86 5.65
CA LYS A 13 -1.53 -12.04 4.52
C LYS A 13 -0.92 -10.72 4.04
N ALA A 14 -1.73 -9.68 3.92
CA ALA A 14 -1.24 -8.34 3.61
C ALA A 14 -0.24 -7.88 4.68
N ALA A 15 -0.60 -7.96 5.96
CA ALA A 15 0.27 -7.59 7.07
C ALA A 15 1.60 -8.37 7.07
N GLY A 16 1.56 -9.68 6.79
CA GLY A 16 2.77 -10.51 6.70
C GLY A 16 3.70 -10.10 5.55
N LEU A 17 3.15 -9.81 4.36
CA LEU A 17 3.92 -9.29 3.23
C LEU A 17 4.53 -7.92 3.55
N LEU A 18 3.74 -7.02 4.13
CA LEU A 18 4.18 -5.67 4.49
C LEU A 18 5.30 -5.70 5.54
N ALA A 19 5.17 -6.54 6.57
CA ALA A 19 6.21 -6.74 7.58
C ALA A 19 7.51 -7.29 6.96
N ALA A 20 7.42 -8.20 5.99
CA ALA A 20 8.59 -8.73 5.30
C ALA A 20 9.31 -7.70 4.40
N LEU A 21 8.60 -6.65 3.98
CA LEU A 21 9.12 -5.55 3.18
C LEU A 21 9.50 -4.32 4.00
N ASP A 22 9.16 -4.32 5.30
CA ASP A 22 9.46 -3.20 6.18
C ASP A 22 10.98 -2.97 6.27
N GLY A 23 11.37 -1.69 6.35
CA GLY A 23 12.77 -1.26 6.28
C GLY A 23 13.44 -1.38 4.90
N ARG A 24 12.90 -2.16 3.95
CA ARG A 24 13.46 -2.30 2.58
C ARG A 24 12.55 -1.86 1.45
N VAL A 25 11.32 -1.45 1.75
CA VAL A 25 10.34 -1.04 0.73
C VAL A 25 10.85 0.08 -0.18
N ALA A 26 11.75 0.94 0.32
CA ALA A 26 12.37 2.01 -0.45
C ALA A 26 13.26 1.52 -1.62
N GLU A 27 13.72 0.27 -1.56
CA GLU A 27 14.53 -0.38 -2.60
C GLU A 27 13.66 -1.16 -3.60
N ALA A 28 12.36 -1.30 -3.32
CA ALA A 28 11.45 -2.08 -4.16
C ALA A 28 10.96 -1.27 -5.37
N ASN A 29 10.77 -1.96 -6.48
CA ASN A 29 10.04 -1.43 -7.63
C ASN A 29 8.53 -1.41 -7.33
N LEU A 30 7.86 -0.31 -7.69
CA LEU A 30 6.43 -0.11 -7.42
C LEU A 30 5.56 -1.19 -8.07
N TYR A 31 5.78 -1.50 -9.34
CA TYR A 31 4.97 -2.52 -10.03
C TYR A 31 5.18 -3.90 -9.43
N ARG A 32 6.42 -4.24 -9.06
CA ARG A 32 6.69 -5.52 -8.39
C ARG A 32 6.02 -5.60 -7.02
N PHE A 33 6.02 -4.51 -6.27
CA PHE A 33 5.28 -4.40 -5.01
C PHE A 33 3.78 -4.67 -5.21
N CYS A 34 3.14 -4.00 -6.19
CA CYS A 34 1.74 -4.20 -6.52
C CYS A 34 1.41 -5.65 -6.88
N GLN A 35 2.24 -6.29 -7.73
CA GLN A 35 2.06 -7.70 -8.10
C GLN A 35 2.13 -8.63 -6.89
N LEU A 36 3.10 -8.44 -6.00
CA LEU A 36 3.23 -9.26 -4.79
C LEU A 36 2.02 -9.08 -3.86
N LEU A 37 1.50 -7.85 -3.77
CA LEU A 37 0.31 -7.55 -2.98
C LEU A 37 -0.94 -8.25 -3.52
N GLU A 38 -1.16 -8.22 -4.84
CA GLU A 38 -2.24 -8.96 -5.50
C GLU A 38 -2.09 -10.47 -5.33
N GLN A 39 -0.87 -11.01 -5.45
CA GLN A 39 -0.57 -12.43 -5.23
C GLN A 39 -0.83 -12.87 -3.78
N ALA A 40 -0.55 -12.02 -2.80
CA ALA A 40 -0.85 -12.27 -1.40
C ALA A 40 -2.36 -12.27 -1.11
N LEU A 41 -3.17 -11.64 -1.98
CA LEU A 41 -4.58 -11.38 -1.79
C LEU A 41 -5.43 -11.86 -2.99
N PRO A 42 -5.39 -13.15 -3.36
CA PRO A 42 -5.99 -13.65 -4.61
C PRO A 42 -7.53 -13.53 -4.68
N ASN A 43 -8.20 -13.33 -3.55
CA ASN A 43 -9.65 -13.18 -3.46
C ASN A 43 -10.08 -11.72 -3.27
N HIS A 44 -9.15 -10.77 -3.41
CA HIS A 44 -9.42 -9.34 -3.33
C HIS A 44 -9.57 -8.76 -4.74
N PRO A 45 -10.37 -7.68 -4.93
CA PRO A 45 -10.27 -6.88 -6.13
C PRO A 45 -8.82 -6.50 -6.44
N LEU A 46 -8.47 -6.50 -7.73
CA LEU A 46 -7.15 -6.06 -8.19
C LEU A 46 -6.98 -4.57 -7.87
N LEU A 47 -5.73 -4.13 -7.75
CA LEU A 47 -5.45 -2.74 -7.44
C LEU A 47 -6.00 -1.85 -8.56
N GLY A 48 -6.81 -0.85 -8.17
CA GLY A 48 -7.46 0.08 -9.10
C GLY A 48 -8.67 -0.49 -9.87
N SER A 49 -9.10 -1.73 -9.62
CA SER A 49 -10.28 -2.30 -10.29
C SER A 49 -11.61 -1.99 -9.58
N SER A 50 -11.56 -1.37 -8.39
CA SER A 50 -12.73 -0.98 -7.60
C SER A 50 -12.75 0.52 -7.36
N ALA A 51 -13.95 1.11 -7.34
CA ALA A 51 -14.17 2.49 -6.93
C ALA A 51 -14.40 2.64 -5.42
N HIS A 52 -14.45 1.53 -4.66
CA HIS A 52 -14.71 1.55 -3.23
C HIS A 52 -13.38 1.59 -2.45
N PRO A 53 -13.09 2.65 -1.68
CA PRO A 53 -11.85 2.71 -0.91
C PRO A 53 -11.69 1.53 0.06
N ALA A 54 -12.78 0.98 0.59
CA ALA A 54 -12.73 -0.19 1.47
C ALA A 54 -12.09 -1.44 0.81
N ASP A 55 -12.00 -1.47 -0.52
CA ASP A 55 -11.38 -2.55 -1.29
C ASP A 55 -9.87 -2.33 -1.53
N ASP A 56 -9.27 -1.26 -1.00
CA ASP A 56 -7.82 -1.09 -1.10
C ASP A 56 -7.12 -1.75 0.10
N PRO A 57 -6.24 -2.74 -0.11
CA PRO A 57 -5.52 -3.41 0.97
C PRO A 57 -4.44 -2.52 1.62
N VAL A 58 -4.01 -1.46 0.91
CA VAL A 58 -3.10 -0.42 1.40
C VAL A 58 -3.53 0.94 0.84
N ARG A 59 -3.11 2.02 1.50
CA ARG A 59 -3.28 3.39 1.00
C ARG A 59 -1.97 3.90 0.43
N PHE A 60 -1.89 4.04 -0.89
CA PHE A 60 -0.80 4.79 -1.49
C PHE A 60 -0.97 6.28 -1.18
N ARG A 61 0.02 6.91 -0.55
CA ARG A 61 -0.01 8.33 -0.20
C ARG A 61 1.31 8.99 -0.59
N PRO A 62 1.31 10.24 -1.08
CA PRO A 62 2.55 10.96 -1.33
C PRO A 62 3.41 11.06 -0.06
N ASP A 63 4.72 10.94 -0.25
CA ASP A 63 5.75 11.36 0.70
C ASP A 63 5.71 12.89 0.82
N PRO A 64 5.53 13.46 2.02
CA PRO A 64 5.45 14.92 2.22
C PRO A 64 6.82 15.63 2.20
N GLY A 65 7.91 14.88 1.94
CA GLY A 65 9.26 15.45 1.84
C GLY A 65 9.39 16.52 0.76
N MET A 66 10.57 17.14 0.67
CA MET A 66 10.97 18.05 -0.42
C MET A 66 12.23 17.58 -1.18
N GLY A 67 12.71 16.38 -0.87
CA GLY A 67 13.95 15.86 -1.43
C GLY A 67 13.75 15.16 -2.77
N PHE A 68 14.80 15.16 -3.59
CA PHE A 68 14.81 14.38 -4.83
C PHE A 68 14.63 12.89 -4.52
N PRO A 69 13.72 12.20 -5.24
CA PRO A 69 13.45 10.80 -4.99
C PRO A 69 14.62 9.93 -5.47
N ALA A 70 15.13 9.08 -4.58
CA ALA A 70 16.05 8.00 -4.94
C ALA A 70 15.31 6.72 -5.40
N GLY A 71 13.98 6.70 -5.32
CA GLY A 71 13.12 5.56 -5.66
C GLY A 71 11.64 5.92 -5.58
N GLU A 72 10.78 5.02 -6.07
CA GLU A 72 9.33 5.23 -6.21
C GLU A 72 8.58 5.12 -4.87
N LEU A 73 9.10 4.32 -3.95
CA LEU A 73 8.55 4.06 -2.63
C LEU A 73 9.46 4.63 -1.53
N LYS A 74 8.88 4.89 -0.35
CA LYS A 74 9.60 5.44 0.80
C LYS A 74 9.46 4.58 2.05
N ALA A 75 8.24 4.34 2.49
CA ALA A 75 7.97 3.70 3.78
C ALA A 75 6.62 3.00 3.77
N ILE A 76 6.46 2.04 4.67
CA ILE A 76 5.17 1.47 5.06
C ILE A 76 4.87 2.01 6.46
N GLU A 77 3.66 2.50 6.69
CA GLU A 77 3.24 3.04 8.00
C GLU A 77 1.93 2.39 8.43
N THR A 78 1.88 1.93 9.69
CA THR A 78 0.67 1.42 10.34
C THR A 78 0.23 2.37 11.44
N ASP A 79 -1.08 2.47 11.67
CA ASP A 79 -1.66 3.29 12.74
C ASP A 79 -1.82 2.41 13.99
N GLU A 80 -1.03 2.65 15.03
CA GLU A 80 -1.04 1.83 16.26
C GLU A 80 -2.35 1.97 17.04
N ASP A 81 -2.99 3.15 16.98
CA ASP A 81 -4.27 3.42 17.63
C ASP A 81 -5.45 2.78 16.86
N TYR A 82 -5.26 2.55 15.56
CA TYR A 82 -6.27 2.00 14.65
C TYR A 82 -5.69 0.90 13.74
N PRO A 83 -5.28 -0.25 14.31
CA PRO A 83 -4.60 -1.31 13.58
C PRO A 83 -5.47 -2.00 12.52
N GLU A 84 -6.80 -1.78 12.56
CA GLU A 84 -7.74 -2.26 11.57
C GLU A 84 -7.70 -1.46 10.25
N ARG A 85 -7.09 -0.27 10.26
CA ARG A 85 -6.97 0.57 9.07
C ARG A 85 -5.92 0.01 8.10
N PRO A 86 -6.14 0.13 6.78
CA PRO A 86 -5.13 -0.26 5.81
C PRO A 86 -3.84 0.55 6.01
N ALA A 87 -2.69 -0.13 5.95
CA ALA A 87 -1.37 0.50 6.04
C ALA A 87 -1.17 1.56 4.95
N THR A 88 -0.38 2.59 5.24
CA THR A 88 0.07 3.57 4.25
C THR A 88 1.30 3.06 3.55
N VAL A 89 1.34 3.15 2.22
CA VAL A 89 2.57 3.04 1.43
C VAL A 89 2.93 4.42 0.92
N ARG A 90 4.04 4.97 1.41
CA ARG A 90 4.52 6.29 0.99
C ARG A 90 5.16 6.21 -0.39
N THR A 91 4.62 6.95 -1.34
CA THR A 91 5.07 6.99 -2.73
C THR A 91 5.72 8.34 -3.05
N ARG A 92 6.70 8.30 -3.95
CA ARG A 92 7.36 9.47 -4.52
C ARG A 92 7.18 9.56 -6.04
N LEU A 93 6.45 8.60 -6.62
CA LEU A 93 6.19 8.49 -8.05
C LEU A 93 5.44 9.71 -8.61
N LEU A 94 4.52 10.29 -7.84
CA LEU A 94 3.66 11.39 -8.30
C LEU A 94 4.33 12.76 -8.32
N GLY A 95 5.65 12.83 -8.08
CA GLY A 95 6.48 13.94 -8.56
C GLY A 95 5.88 15.33 -8.39
N LEU A 96 5.36 15.68 -7.20
CA LEU A 96 5.02 17.07 -6.88
C LEU A 96 6.28 17.94 -6.69
N TYR A 97 7.47 17.38 -6.95
CA TYR A 97 8.73 18.10 -7.05
C TYR A 97 8.89 18.63 -8.47
N GLY A 98 8.78 19.95 -8.64
CA GLY A 98 8.95 20.63 -9.93
C GLY A 98 7.68 21.25 -10.53
N VAL A 99 6.63 21.46 -9.74
CA VAL A 99 5.59 22.43 -10.11
C VAL A 99 6.10 23.83 -9.81
N ASP A 100 6.60 24.51 -10.84
CA ASP A 100 6.61 25.97 -10.90
C ASP A 100 5.17 26.50 -11.11
#